data_AF-A0A8T3WC58-F1
#
_entry.id   AF-A0A8T3WC58-F1
#
_cell.length_a   1.000
_cell.length_b   1.000
_cell.length_c   1.000
_cell.angle_alpha   90.00
_cell.angle_beta   90.00
_cell.angle_gamma   90.00
#
_symmetry.space_group_name_H-M   'P 1'
#
loop_
_entity.id
_entity.type
_entity.pdbx_description
1 polymer ?
#
loop_
_entity_poly.entity_id
_entity_poly.type
_entity_poly.pdbx_seq_one_letter_code
_entity_poly.pdbx_strand_id
1 'polypeptide(L)'
;MNNILRKPVRTMSGVTPLTVVLKPRKCDHGTCIYCPGGETVPQSYTNKSPAIMRALALSFDPYTQVMNRLNVLDKMGHPTDKIEIIVLGGTFLQYEIDYQYEFVKRCFDALNGKDSKSLEEAKKLNEKALHRCVALCIENRPDNCSASEIQRMLEFGCTRVELGVQMPDDEMYRKTNRGHSVKDVIDATKRLKDAGFKVGYHIMPGLPYSNKEKDLKLFRMIFESTDYRPDQLKIYPCQVVEDSPLAKIWKVIKFKPYTELEAKEIMEEMMRLIPEYCRVMRMMREFPKEKLISGIEKLDLRKDIEEGFRKSKEKVNEIRMREVGFNVKVDLDIDLKITEYNASSGKEYFLEFVNKDNILFGLLRLRIADEAFVRELHVYGKAVELGKSGDTQHKGIGKLLMLKAEEIAKENKMKKLKVISGVGVRPYYKNLGYNLEGFYMVKKLNKSIEHGK
;
A
#
# COMPACT_ATOMS: atom_id res chain seq x y z
N MET A 1 28.19 11.32 21.95
CA MET A 1 28.19 11.30 20.46
C MET A 1 26.75 11.39 19.99
N ASN A 2 26.39 12.50 19.37
CA ASN A 2 25.00 12.88 19.07
C ASN A 2 24.35 11.94 18.04
N ASN A 3 23.18 11.43 18.41
CA ASN A 3 22.42 10.36 17.77
C ASN A 3 21.53 10.91 16.62
N ILE A 4 22.14 11.41 15.54
CA ILE A 4 21.48 12.24 14.50
C ILE A 4 20.86 11.44 13.32
N LEU A 5 20.90 10.10 13.26
CA LEU A 5 20.57 9.39 12.01
C LEU A 5 19.33 8.48 11.98
N ARG A 6 18.41 8.55 12.94
CA ARG A 6 17.09 7.92 12.78
C ARG A 6 16.08 8.94 12.27
N LYS A 7 15.65 8.83 11.00
CA LYS A 7 14.32 9.36 10.62
C LYS A 7 13.27 8.46 11.30
N PRO A 8 12.62 8.87 12.40
CA PRO A 8 11.94 7.93 13.30
C PRO A 8 10.67 7.28 12.72
N VAL A 9 10.17 7.80 11.60
CA VAL A 9 8.74 7.70 11.26
C VAL A 9 8.39 6.48 10.38
N ARG A 10 9.37 5.84 9.72
CA ARG A 10 9.08 4.78 8.72
C ARG A 10 9.20 3.34 9.23
N THR A 11 9.97 3.07 10.29
CA THR A 11 10.27 1.70 10.77
C THR A 11 9.54 1.29 12.05
N MET A 12 8.65 2.12 12.58
CA MET A 12 7.87 1.80 13.79
C MET A 12 6.86 0.65 13.60
N SER A 13 6.53 0.29 12.35
CA SER A 13 5.67 -0.85 12.02
C SER A 13 6.37 -2.21 12.14
N GLY A 14 7.70 -2.24 12.33
CA GLY A 14 8.48 -3.48 12.32
C GLY A 14 8.63 -4.14 10.94
N VAL A 15 8.29 -3.43 9.85
CA VAL A 15 8.52 -3.84 8.46
C VAL A 15 9.21 -2.71 7.72
N THR A 16 10.29 -3.01 7.03
CA THR A 16 11.12 -2.01 6.36
C THR A 16 10.79 -1.93 4.87
N PRO A 17 10.27 -0.78 4.38
CA PRO A 17 9.99 -0.61 2.97
C PRO A 17 11.27 -0.46 2.16
N LEU A 18 11.41 -1.28 1.12
CA LEU A 18 12.51 -1.31 0.18
C LEU A 18 11.96 -1.09 -1.24
N THR A 19 12.22 0.09 -1.77
CA THR A 19 11.79 0.46 -3.13
C THR A 19 12.80 0.00 -4.16
N VAL A 20 12.35 -0.72 -5.18
CA VAL A 20 13.13 -1.11 -6.36
C VAL A 20 12.52 -0.44 -7.58
N VAL A 21 13.33 0.29 -8.33
CA VAL A 21 12.88 1.12 -9.44
C VAL A 21 13.03 0.36 -10.75
N LEU A 22 11.98 0.37 -11.55
CA LEU A 22 11.99 -0.20 -12.89
C LEU A 22 12.90 0.58 -13.83
N LYS A 23 13.35 -0.07 -14.90
CA LYS A 23 13.94 0.64 -16.04
C LYS A 23 12.97 1.72 -16.55
N PRO A 24 13.45 2.76 -17.24
CA PRO A 24 12.57 3.72 -17.89
C PRO A 24 11.87 3.09 -19.10
N ARG A 25 10.58 3.39 -19.27
CA ARG A 25 9.84 3.16 -20.51
C ARG A 25 8.71 4.17 -20.65
N LYS A 26 8.26 4.37 -21.89
CA LYS A 26 7.03 5.13 -22.18
C LYS A 26 5.81 4.27 -21.86
N CYS A 27 4.74 4.91 -21.37
CA CYS A 27 3.44 4.26 -21.26
C CYS A 27 2.83 4.07 -22.66
N ASP A 28 2.07 2.99 -22.85
CA ASP A 28 1.51 2.65 -24.17
C ASP A 28 0.47 3.66 -24.68
N HIS A 29 -0.22 4.36 -23.78
CA HIS A 29 -1.18 5.42 -24.12
C HIS A 29 -0.54 6.80 -24.34
N GLY A 30 0.79 6.90 -24.28
CA GLY A 30 1.51 8.16 -24.19
C GLY A 30 1.56 8.71 -22.76
N THR A 31 1.75 10.03 -22.62
CA THR A 31 2.04 10.67 -21.33
C THR A 31 0.84 11.49 -20.84
N CYS A 32 0.42 11.24 -19.59
CA CYS A 32 -0.56 12.10 -18.91
C CYS A 32 0.06 13.49 -18.73
N ILE A 33 -0.74 14.55 -18.86
CA ILE A 33 -0.19 15.92 -18.92
C ILE A 33 0.61 16.31 -17.67
N TYR A 34 0.25 15.81 -16.50
CA TYR A 34 0.91 16.12 -15.22
C TYR A 34 2.10 15.19 -14.88
N CYS A 35 2.35 14.14 -15.68
CA CYS A 35 3.41 13.18 -15.40
C CYS A 35 4.77 13.69 -15.95
N PRO A 36 5.78 13.92 -15.11
CA PRO A 36 7.16 14.09 -15.59
C PRO A 36 7.78 12.75 -16.02
N GLY A 37 8.93 12.79 -16.69
CA GLY A 37 9.73 11.60 -17.02
C GLY A 37 9.15 10.73 -18.14
N GLY A 38 9.57 9.46 -18.21
CA GLY A 38 9.14 8.48 -19.22
C GLY A 38 10.21 8.10 -20.26
N GLU A 39 11.31 8.86 -20.32
CA GLU A 39 12.44 8.58 -21.24
C GLU A 39 13.68 8.10 -20.50
N THR A 40 14.30 8.96 -19.69
CA THR A 40 15.53 8.66 -18.95
C THR A 40 15.25 8.15 -17.53
N VAL A 41 14.02 8.32 -17.05
CA VAL A 41 13.54 7.89 -15.74
C VAL A 41 12.12 7.35 -15.86
N PRO A 42 11.66 6.48 -14.95
CA PRO A 42 10.28 5.99 -14.98
C PRO A 42 9.25 7.12 -14.99
N GLN A 43 8.11 6.84 -15.63
CA GLN A 43 7.02 7.81 -15.73
C GLN A 43 6.56 8.26 -14.34
N SER A 44 6.30 9.57 -14.22
CA SER A 44 5.86 10.27 -13.01
C SER A 44 6.96 10.57 -11.99
N TYR A 45 8.24 10.38 -12.35
CA TYR A 45 9.39 10.70 -11.51
C TYR A 45 10.35 11.66 -12.20
N THR A 46 11.26 12.25 -11.42
CA THR A 46 12.34 13.09 -11.91
C THR A 46 13.69 12.44 -11.62
N ASN A 47 14.70 12.76 -12.42
CA ASN A 47 16.09 12.27 -12.24
C ASN A 47 16.75 12.72 -10.93
N LYS A 48 16.12 13.62 -10.19
CA LYS A 48 16.60 14.16 -8.91
C LYS A 48 15.87 13.57 -7.69
N SER A 49 14.89 12.69 -7.88
CA SER A 49 14.27 11.96 -6.77
C SER A 49 15.27 10.96 -6.16
N PRO A 50 15.41 10.87 -4.82
CA PRO A 50 16.44 10.02 -4.20
C PRO A 50 16.41 8.54 -4.59
N ALA A 51 15.23 7.95 -4.78
CA ALA A 51 15.10 6.57 -5.24
C ALA A 51 15.57 6.40 -6.69
N ILE A 52 15.27 7.37 -7.55
CA ILE A 52 15.64 7.36 -8.96
C ILE A 52 17.13 7.59 -9.15
N MET A 53 17.73 8.53 -8.41
CA MET A 53 19.18 8.77 -8.45
C MET A 53 19.97 7.50 -8.10
N ARG A 54 19.52 6.75 -7.08
CA ARG A 54 20.13 5.46 -6.74
C ARG A 54 19.97 4.43 -7.86
N ALA A 55 18.77 4.34 -8.43
CA ALA A 55 18.51 3.39 -9.51
C ALA A 55 19.31 3.69 -10.78
N LEU A 56 19.45 4.97 -11.14
CA LEU A 56 20.30 5.43 -12.25
C LEU A 56 21.76 5.01 -12.04
N ALA A 57 22.30 5.23 -10.84
CA ALA A 57 23.68 4.83 -10.51
C ALA A 57 23.90 3.31 -10.56
N LEU A 58 22.82 2.53 -10.49
CA LEU A 58 22.83 1.06 -10.51
C LEU A 58 22.26 0.49 -11.83
N SER A 59 22.11 1.32 -12.86
CA SER A 59 21.55 0.92 -14.18
C SER A 59 20.21 0.18 -14.08
N PHE A 60 19.42 0.49 -13.05
CA PHE A 60 18.13 -0.15 -12.74
C PHE A 60 18.22 -1.67 -12.57
N ASP A 61 19.38 -2.24 -12.24
CA ASP A 61 19.50 -3.67 -11.98
C ASP A 61 18.80 -4.02 -10.64
N PRO A 62 17.82 -4.95 -10.63
CA PRO A 62 17.03 -5.26 -9.45
C PRO A 62 17.88 -5.81 -8.29
N TYR A 63 18.87 -6.65 -8.57
CA TYR A 63 19.68 -7.28 -7.53
C TYR A 63 20.53 -6.26 -6.78
N THR A 64 21.30 -5.45 -7.51
CA THR A 64 22.17 -4.42 -6.95
C THR A 64 21.39 -3.31 -6.27
N GLN A 65 20.21 -2.95 -6.76
CA GLN A 65 19.31 -2.01 -6.08
C GLN A 65 18.91 -2.53 -4.69
N VAL A 66 18.50 -3.79 -4.58
CA VAL A 66 18.13 -4.41 -3.30
C VAL A 66 19.34 -4.50 -2.37
N MET A 67 20.46 -5.02 -2.84
CA MET A 67 21.70 -5.16 -2.04
C MET A 67 22.21 -3.81 -1.52
N ASN A 68 22.28 -2.80 -2.39
CA ASN A 68 22.69 -1.45 -1.99
C ASN A 68 21.75 -0.89 -0.93
N ARG A 69 20.44 -1.07 -1.10
CA ARG A 69 19.45 -0.53 -0.17
C ARG A 69 19.49 -1.24 1.19
N LEU A 70 19.69 -2.55 1.23
CA LEU A 70 19.89 -3.30 2.47
C LEU A 70 21.12 -2.80 3.23
N ASN A 71 22.25 -2.62 2.56
CA ASN A 71 23.48 -2.10 3.16
C ASN A 71 23.28 -0.68 3.74
N VAL A 72 22.62 0.21 3.02
CA VAL A 72 22.30 1.56 3.53
C VAL A 72 21.39 1.50 4.76
N LEU A 73 20.37 0.64 4.76
CA LEU A 73 19.45 0.47 5.89
C LEU A 73 20.17 -0.08 7.13
N ASP A 74 21.04 -1.07 6.93
CA ASP A 74 21.85 -1.68 7.98
C ASP A 74 22.80 -0.67 8.62
N LYS A 75 23.53 0.11 7.79
CA LYS A 75 24.39 1.21 8.27
C LYS A 75 23.64 2.30 9.03
N MET A 76 22.36 2.51 8.72
CA MET A 76 21.48 3.43 9.43
C MET A 76 20.87 2.82 10.72
N GLY A 77 21.12 1.53 10.99
CA GLY A 77 20.55 0.81 12.12
C GLY A 77 19.05 0.56 12.01
N HIS A 78 18.51 0.49 10.80
CA HIS A 78 17.13 0.07 10.54
C HIS A 78 17.06 -1.46 10.45
N PRO A 79 16.04 -2.11 11.05
CA PRO A 79 15.87 -3.56 10.93
C PRO A 79 15.66 -3.98 9.48
N THR A 80 16.24 -5.10 9.08
CA THR A 80 16.14 -5.63 7.71
C THR A 80 15.64 -7.08 7.68
N ASP A 81 15.16 -7.61 8.80
CA ASP A 81 14.64 -8.98 8.91
C ASP A 81 13.30 -9.18 8.20
N LYS A 82 12.52 -8.09 8.09
CA LYS A 82 11.23 -8.05 7.39
C LYS A 82 11.21 -6.90 6.39
N ILE A 83 11.18 -7.26 5.12
CA ILE A 83 11.21 -6.33 3.99
C ILE A 83 9.86 -6.32 3.29
N GLU A 84 9.35 -5.11 3.01
CA GLU A 84 8.33 -4.90 2.00
C GLU A 84 9.00 -4.41 0.71
N ILE A 85 8.99 -5.23 -0.34
CA ILE A 85 9.42 -4.78 -1.67
C ILE A 85 8.34 -3.89 -2.26
N ILE A 86 8.73 -2.73 -2.79
CA ILE A 86 7.83 -1.83 -3.54
C ILE A 86 8.42 -1.64 -4.93
N VAL A 87 7.75 -2.18 -5.95
CA VAL A 87 8.11 -2.01 -7.36
C VAL A 87 7.59 -0.65 -7.84
N LEU A 88 8.51 0.25 -8.14
CA LEU A 88 8.24 1.65 -8.47
C LEU A 88 8.28 1.90 -9.97
N GLY A 89 7.26 2.56 -10.51
CA GLY A 89 7.22 3.01 -11.91
C GLY A 89 5.83 2.96 -12.57
N GLY A 90 4.85 2.28 -11.96
CA GLY A 90 3.44 2.33 -12.36
C GLY A 90 3.06 1.53 -13.61
N THR A 91 4.02 0.89 -14.29
CA THR A 91 3.82 0.18 -15.56
C THR A 91 4.48 -1.20 -15.61
N PHE A 92 4.79 -1.79 -14.44
CA PHE A 92 5.53 -3.05 -14.33
C PHE A 92 4.95 -4.18 -15.17
N LEU A 93 3.64 -4.36 -15.13
CA LEU A 93 2.97 -5.48 -15.78
C LEU A 93 2.81 -5.34 -17.31
N GLN A 94 3.22 -4.20 -17.88
CA GLN A 94 3.30 -4.00 -19.34
C GLN A 94 4.74 -4.08 -19.88
N TYR A 95 5.70 -4.54 -19.07
CA TYR A 95 7.00 -5.01 -19.58
C TYR A 95 6.85 -6.39 -20.23
N GLU A 96 7.84 -6.81 -21.01
CA GLU A 96 7.94 -8.20 -21.47
C GLU A 96 7.86 -9.18 -20.30
N ILE A 97 7.15 -10.29 -20.49
CA ILE A 97 6.85 -11.26 -19.44
C ILE A 97 8.15 -11.75 -18.79
N ASP A 98 9.14 -12.19 -19.58
CA ASP A 98 10.42 -12.68 -19.07
C ASP A 98 11.15 -11.65 -18.20
N TYR A 99 11.08 -10.36 -18.58
CA TYR A 99 11.63 -9.29 -17.76
C TYR A 99 10.93 -9.19 -16.40
N GLN A 100 9.59 -9.35 -16.35
CA GLN A 100 8.85 -9.30 -15.10
C GLN A 100 9.29 -10.41 -14.13
N TYR A 101 9.38 -11.65 -14.62
CA TYR A 101 9.80 -12.80 -13.81
C TYR A 101 11.25 -12.67 -13.36
N GLU A 102 12.15 -12.30 -14.26
CA GLU A 102 13.56 -12.12 -13.91
C GLU A 102 13.74 -10.97 -12.92
N PHE A 103 13.03 -9.85 -13.10
CA PHE A 103 13.09 -8.71 -12.19
C PHE A 103 12.72 -9.09 -10.75
N VAL A 104 11.60 -9.80 -10.58
CA VAL A 104 11.15 -10.24 -9.25
C VAL A 104 12.09 -11.31 -8.69
N LYS A 105 12.53 -12.27 -9.51
CA LYS A 105 13.48 -13.31 -9.11
C LYS A 105 14.78 -12.68 -8.58
N ARG A 106 15.36 -11.73 -9.30
CA ARG A 106 16.59 -11.03 -8.89
C ARG A 106 16.42 -10.22 -7.61
N CYS A 107 15.22 -9.67 -7.36
CA CYS A 107 14.93 -9.05 -6.07
C CYS A 107 14.95 -10.08 -4.93
N PHE A 108 14.36 -11.26 -5.12
CA PHE A 108 14.44 -12.35 -4.14
C PHE A 108 15.87 -12.89 -3.98
N ASP A 109 16.62 -13.07 -5.06
CA ASP A 109 18.02 -13.52 -5.03
C ASP A 109 18.88 -12.58 -4.14
N ALA A 110 18.68 -11.27 -4.27
CA ALA A 110 19.35 -10.27 -3.43
C ALA A 110 18.96 -10.38 -1.95
N LEU A 111 17.66 -10.54 -1.65
CA LEU A 111 17.21 -10.78 -0.27
C LEU A 111 17.76 -12.09 0.32
N ASN A 112 17.98 -13.09 -0.54
CA ASN A 112 18.51 -14.39 -0.16
C ASN A 112 20.05 -14.42 -0.05
N GLY A 113 20.72 -13.41 -0.62
CA GLY A 113 22.19 -13.35 -0.71
C GLY A 113 22.81 -14.37 -1.66
N LYS A 114 22.02 -15.01 -2.54
CA LYS A 114 22.50 -16.00 -3.52
C LYS A 114 21.55 -16.12 -4.70
N ASP A 115 22.10 -16.57 -5.82
CA ASP A 115 21.33 -16.81 -7.05
C ASP A 115 20.47 -18.07 -6.95
N SER A 116 19.35 -18.05 -7.66
CA SER A 116 18.42 -19.17 -7.82
C SER A 116 18.23 -19.52 -9.31
N LYS A 117 17.76 -20.73 -9.61
CA LYS A 117 17.47 -21.19 -10.98
C LYS A 117 16.12 -20.68 -11.50
N SER A 118 15.19 -20.37 -10.61
CA SER A 118 13.84 -19.90 -10.95
C SER A 118 13.24 -19.03 -9.86
N LEU A 119 12.21 -18.25 -10.21
CA LEU A 119 11.47 -17.45 -9.24
C LEU A 119 10.89 -18.30 -8.09
N GLU A 120 10.39 -19.51 -8.38
CA GLU A 120 9.86 -20.39 -7.33
C GLU A 120 10.93 -20.87 -6.36
N GLU A 121 12.14 -21.18 -6.86
CA GLU A 121 13.27 -21.48 -5.98
C GLU A 121 13.66 -20.26 -5.14
N ALA A 122 13.74 -19.07 -5.75
CA ALA A 122 14.03 -17.81 -5.06
C ALA A 122 13.05 -17.56 -3.90
N LYS A 123 11.74 -17.75 -4.16
CA LYS A 123 10.68 -17.62 -3.15
C LYS A 123 10.82 -18.66 -2.04
N LYS A 124 11.06 -19.93 -2.38
CA LYS A 124 11.21 -21.01 -1.40
C LYS A 124 12.40 -20.78 -0.46
N LEU A 125 13.52 -20.28 -1.00
CA LEU A 125 14.67 -19.86 -0.20
C LEU A 125 14.32 -18.70 0.74
N ASN A 126 13.53 -17.73 0.24
CA ASN A 126 13.19 -16.54 1.01
C ASN A 126 12.27 -16.81 2.22
N GLU A 127 11.50 -17.90 2.23
CA GLU A 127 10.69 -18.29 3.41
C GLU A 127 11.53 -18.43 4.69
N LYS A 128 12.84 -18.70 4.56
CA LYS A 128 13.79 -18.90 5.67
C LYS A 128 15.00 -17.96 5.62
N ALA A 129 15.02 -16.97 4.72
CA ALA A 129 16.14 -16.05 4.58
C ALA A 129 16.26 -15.10 5.78
N LEU A 130 17.43 -14.46 5.91
CA LEU A 130 17.65 -13.39 6.89
C LEU A 130 16.76 -12.18 6.59
N HIS A 131 16.71 -11.76 5.32
CA HIS A 131 15.86 -10.66 4.85
C HIS A 131 14.59 -11.23 4.21
N ARG A 132 13.52 -11.35 5.00
CA ARG A 132 12.28 -11.98 4.53
C ARG A 132 11.39 -10.98 3.81
N CYS A 133 10.98 -11.29 2.60
CA CYS A 133 9.98 -10.53 1.85
C CYS A 133 8.59 -10.80 2.43
N VAL A 134 8.16 -9.98 3.39
CA VAL A 134 6.88 -10.15 4.08
C VAL A 134 5.71 -9.50 3.34
N ALA A 135 6.02 -8.62 2.38
CA ALA A 135 5.05 -8.02 1.47
C ALA A 135 5.75 -7.63 0.17
N LEU A 136 5.01 -7.72 -0.94
CA LEU A 136 5.45 -7.22 -2.23
C LEU A 136 4.32 -6.36 -2.79
N CYS A 137 4.65 -5.12 -3.12
CA CYS A 137 3.74 -4.11 -3.63
C CYS A 137 4.09 -3.78 -5.07
N ILE A 138 3.10 -3.84 -5.97
CA ILE A 138 3.22 -3.42 -7.36
C ILE A 138 2.35 -2.18 -7.58
N GLU A 139 2.97 -1.10 -8.06
CA GLU A 139 2.24 0.07 -8.58
C GLU A 139 1.83 -0.21 -10.03
N ASN A 140 0.55 0.03 -10.36
CA ASN A 140 0.01 -0.29 -11.67
C ASN A 140 -1.10 0.67 -12.11
N ARG A 141 -1.43 0.62 -13.40
CA ARG A 141 -2.59 1.32 -13.96
C ARG A 141 -3.86 0.46 -13.86
N PRO A 142 -5.04 1.07 -13.68
CA PRO A 142 -6.31 0.32 -13.61
C PRO A 142 -6.64 -0.52 -14.85
N ASP A 143 -6.30 -0.04 -16.05
CA ASP A 143 -6.54 -0.74 -17.32
C ASP A 143 -5.65 -1.99 -17.52
N ASN A 144 -4.71 -2.24 -16.60
CA ASN A 144 -3.75 -3.33 -16.68
C ASN A 144 -3.91 -4.34 -15.53
N CYS A 145 -5.15 -4.72 -15.24
CA CYS A 145 -5.50 -5.66 -14.17
C CYS A 145 -6.43 -6.77 -14.67
N SER A 146 -6.17 -7.35 -15.84
CA SER A 146 -6.89 -8.54 -16.31
C SER A 146 -6.63 -9.76 -15.41
N ALA A 147 -7.38 -10.84 -15.64
CA ALA A 147 -7.14 -12.10 -14.95
C ALA A 147 -5.70 -12.59 -15.14
N SER A 148 -5.11 -12.38 -16.32
CA SER A 148 -3.72 -12.80 -16.60
C SER A 148 -2.69 -11.96 -15.84
N GLU A 149 -2.88 -10.63 -15.75
CA GLU A 149 -2.02 -9.76 -14.93
C GLU A 149 -2.11 -10.13 -13.44
N ILE A 150 -3.33 -10.39 -12.96
CA ILE A 150 -3.57 -10.77 -11.57
C ILE A 150 -2.91 -12.10 -11.25
N GLN A 151 -3.00 -13.08 -12.15
CA GLN A 151 -2.29 -14.35 -11.99
C GLN A 151 -0.78 -14.13 -11.90
N ARG A 152 -0.17 -13.35 -12.80
CA ARG A 152 1.27 -13.03 -12.73
C ARG A 152 1.65 -12.36 -11.40
N MET A 153 0.84 -11.42 -10.92
CA MET A 153 1.06 -10.81 -9.59
C MET A 153 1.05 -11.84 -8.45
N LEU A 154 0.14 -12.80 -8.48
CA LEU A 154 0.10 -13.89 -7.49
C LEU A 154 1.34 -14.79 -7.58
N GLU A 155 1.80 -15.11 -8.80
CA GLU A 155 3.03 -15.88 -9.05
C GLU A 155 4.27 -15.16 -8.50
N PHE A 156 4.34 -13.84 -8.63
CA PHE A 156 5.39 -13.00 -8.04
C PHE A 156 5.39 -13.00 -6.50
N GLY A 157 4.31 -13.46 -5.85
CA GLY A 157 4.13 -13.33 -4.41
C GLY A 157 3.73 -11.91 -3.99
N CYS A 158 3.12 -11.15 -4.90
CA CYS A 158 2.53 -9.85 -4.62
C CYS A 158 1.41 -9.98 -3.58
N THR A 159 1.33 -9.04 -2.65
CA THR A 159 0.28 -8.99 -1.61
C THR A 159 -0.51 -7.69 -1.66
N ARG A 160 -0.01 -6.69 -2.38
CA ARG A 160 -0.58 -5.35 -2.45
C ARG A 160 -0.45 -4.76 -3.85
N VAL A 161 -1.53 -4.17 -4.34
CA VAL A 161 -1.53 -3.44 -5.60
C VAL A 161 -1.94 -2.00 -5.34
N GLU A 162 -1.19 -1.06 -5.90
CA GLU A 162 -1.52 0.36 -5.87
C GLU A 162 -1.93 0.84 -7.25
N LEU A 163 -3.17 1.31 -7.37
CA LEU A 163 -3.76 1.79 -8.60
C LEU A 163 -3.61 3.30 -8.73
N GLY A 164 -3.10 3.74 -9.88
CA GLY A 164 -3.08 5.16 -10.27
C GLY A 164 -4.46 5.71 -10.62
N VAL A 165 -5.36 5.84 -9.65
CA VAL A 165 -6.74 6.33 -9.86
C VAL A 165 -6.79 7.83 -10.10
N GLN A 166 -5.99 8.59 -9.37
CA GLN A 166 -5.97 10.05 -9.35
C GLN A 166 -7.28 10.66 -8.84
N MET A 167 -8.27 10.89 -9.70
CA MET A 167 -9.64 11.25 -9.34
C MET A 167 -10.60 10.55 -10.29
N PRO A 168 -11.62 9.81 -9.82
CA PRO A 168 -12.49 9.00 -10.66
C PRO A 168 -13.49 9.85 -11.46
N ASP A 169 -13.02 10.46 -12.54
CA ASP A 169 -13.81 11.25 -13.48
C ASP A 169 -13.29 11.08 -14.93
N ASP A 170 -14.12 10.47 -15.78
CA ASP A 170 -13.79 10.20 -17.19
C ASP A 170 -13.57 11.47 -18.02
N GLU A 171 -14.21 12.59 -17.69
CA GLU A 171 -13.95 13.86 -18.38
C GLU A 171 -12.55 14.37 -18.06
N MET A 172 -12.16 14.31 -16.78
CA MET A 172 -10.81 14.67 -16.36
C MET A 172 -9.77 13.71 -16.93
N TYR A 173 -10.05 12.41 -16.99
CA TYR A 173 -9.14 11.44 -17.60
C TYR A 173 -8.88 11.76 -19.08
N ARG A 174 -9.92 12.02 -19.87
CA ARG A 174 -9.76 12.42 -21.27
C ARG A 174 -8.97 13.73 -21.41
N LYS A 175 -9.34 14.77 -20.65
CA LYS A 175 -8.67 16.08 -20.73
C LYS A 175 -7.21 16.06 -20.28
N THR A 176 -6.85 15.15 -19.38
CA THR A 176 -5.47 15.01 -18.88
C THR A 176 -4.65 13.94 -19.59
N ASN A 177 -5.20 13.35 -20.67
CA ASN A 177 -4.60 12.23 -21.40
C ASN A 177 -4.26 11.04 -20.49
N ARG A 178 -5.17 10.70 -19.57
CA ARG A 178 -5.06 9.51 -18.73
C ARG A 178 -5.68 8.33 -19.47
N GLY A 179 -4.85 7.33 -19.80
CA GLY A 179 -5.25 6.23 -20.69
C GLY A 179 -6.14 5.15 -20.07
N HIS A 180 -7.00 5.46 -19.09
CA HIS A 180 -7.99 4.52 -18.56
C HIS A 180 -9.26 5.26 -18.17
N SER A 181 -10.34 4.51 -17.97
CA SER A 181 -11.65 4.98 -17.54
C SER A 181 -11.89 4.78 -16.04
N VAL A 182 -12.97 5.34 -15.52
CA VAL A 182 -13.52 5.03 -14.20
C VAL A 182 -13.97 3.57 -14.13
N LYS A 183 -14.52 3.02 -15.22
CA LYS A 183 -14.89 1.60 -15.29
C LYS A 183 -13.69 0.70 -15.05
N ASP A 184 -12.53 1.01 -15.63
CA ASP A 184 -11.30 0.26 -15.40
C ASP A 184 -10.88 0.26 -13.92
N VAL A 185 -11.09 1.38 -13.21
CA VAL A 185 -10.85 1.48 -11.75
C VAL A 185 -11.76 0.52 -11.00
N ILE A 186 -13.06 0.54 -11.29
CA ILE A 186 -14.06 -0.31 -10.63
C ILE A 186 -13.76 -1.80 -10.89
N ASP A 187 -13.55 -2.17 -12.16
CA ASP A 187 -13.27 -3.54 -12.57
C ASP A 187 -11.95 -4.06 -11.98
N ALA A 188 -10.89 -3.24 -11.99
CA ALA A 188 -9.60 -3.60 -11.40
C ALA A 188 -9.73 -3.82 -9.89
N THR A 189 -10.39 -2.91 -9.18
CA THR A 189 -10.59 -3.02 -7.72
C THR A 189 -11.38 -4.26 -7.36
N LYS A 190 -12.45 -4.58 -8.11
CA LYS A 190 -13.21 -5.81 -7.89
C LYS A 190 -12.34 -7.05 -8.07
N ARG A 191 -11.68 -7.17 -9.22
CA ARG A 191 -10.84 -8.35 -9.52
C ARG A 191 -9.70 -8.51 -8.52
N LEU A 192 -9.08 -7.41 -8.09
CA LEU A 192 -8.02 -7.44 -7.07
C LEU A 192 -8.55 -7.89 -5.70
N LYS A 193 -9.70 -7.37 -5.26
CA LYS A 193 -10.33 -7.79 -4.00
C LYS A 193 -10.74 -9.26 -4.03
N ASP A 194 -11.32 -9.71 -5.14
CA ASP A 194 -11.72 -11.12 -5.34
C ASP A 194 -10.52 -12.06 -5.45
N ALA A 195 -9.34 -11.56 -5.83
CA ALA A 195 -8.09 -12.31 -5.77
C ALA A 195 -7.36 -12.19 -4.40
N GLY A 196 -7.97 -11.51 -3.43
CA GLY A 196 -7.47 -11.36 -2.07
C GLY A 196 -6.51 -10.21 -1.83
N PHE A 197 -6.15 -9.41 -2.84
CA PHE A 197 -5.17 -8.33 -2.68
C PHE A 197 -5.65 -7.22 -1.75
N LYS A 198 -4.70 -6.59 -1.06
CA LYS A 198 -4.89 -5.24 -0.53
C LYS A 198 -4.78 -4.22 -1.66
N VAL A 199 -5.73 -3.30 -1.74
CA VAL A 199 -5.85 -2.33 -2.84
C VAL A 199 -5.61 -0.92 -2.32
N GLY A 200 -4.59 -0.25 -2.84
CA GLY A 200 -4.30 1.15 -2.56
C GLY A 200 -4.64 2.04 -3.76
N TYR A 201 -5.14 3.25 -3.52
CA TYR A 201 -5.33 4.26 -4.57
C TYR A 201 -4.31 5.38 -4.42
N HIS A 202 -3.70 5.79 -5.54
CA HIS A 202 -3.06 7.09 -5.66
C HIS A 202 -4.15 8.09 -6.00
N ILE A 203 -4.28 9.15 -5.20
CA ILE A 203 -5.29 10.19 -5.32
C ILE A 203 -4.61 11.54 -5.53
N MET A 204 -5.07 12.32 -6.50
CA MET A 204 -4.47 13.61 -6.85
C MET A 204 -5.51 14.73 -6.82
N PRO A 205 -5.67 15.43 -5.69
CA PRO A 205 -6.46 16.65 -5.66
C PRO A 205 -5.76 17.79 -6.43
N GLY A 206 -6.54 18.73 -6.94
CA GLY A 206 -6.04 19.91 -7.64
C GLY A 206 -5.54 19.64 -9.06
N LEU A 207 -5.97 18.54 -9.68
CA LEU A 207 -5.67 18.28 -11.10
C LEU A 207 -6.26 19.39 -12.00
N PRO A 208 -5.67 19.62 -13.19
CA PRO A 208 -6.29 20.48 -14.19
C PRO A 208 -7.74 20.09 -14.45
N TYR A 209 -8.60 21.09 -14.67
CA TYR A 209 -10.03 20.92 -14.90
C TYR A 209 -10.83 20.39 -13.69
N SER A 210 -10.25 20.46 -12.49
CA SER A 210 -10.93 20.25 -11.21
C SER A 210 -10.95 21.53 -10.34
N ASN A 211 -11.63 21.45 -9.21
CA ASN A 211 -11.64 22.45 -8.14
C ASN A 211 -11.90 21.76 -6.79
N LYS A 212 -11.82 22.51 -5.67
CA LYS A 212 -11.94 21.95 -4.32
C LYS A 212 -13.27 21.19 -4.11
N GLU A 213 -14.39 21.78 -4.52
CA GLU A 213 -15.71 21.19 -4.38
C GLU A 213 -15.81 19.85 -5.12
N LYS A 214 -15.35 19.83 -6.39
CA LYS A 214 -15.34 18.64 -7.23
C LYS A 214 -14.43 17.56 -6.67
N ASP A 215 -13.22 17.91 -6.22
CA ASP A 215 -12.29 16.95 -5.60
C ASP A 215 -12.90 16.30 -4.37
N LEU A 216 -13.55 17.07 -3.49
CA LEU A 216 -14.20 16.56 -2.29
C LEU A 216 -15.41 15.68 -2.61
N LYS A 217 -16.22 16.05 -3.60
CA LYS A 217 -17.33 15.23 -4.09
C LYS A 217 -16.84 13.88 -4.61
N LEU A 218 -15.82 13.88 -5.47
CA LEU A 218 -15.23 12.66 -6.02
C LEU A 218 -14.56 11.81 -4.93
N PHE A 219 -13.88 12.44 -3.99
CA PHE A 219 -13.25 11.74 -2.87
C PHE A 219 -14.26 11.09 -1.93
N ARG A 220 -15.37 11.79 -1.64
CA ARG A 220 -16.49 11.25 -0.86
C ARG A 220 -17.09 10.01 -1.53
N MET A 221 -17.30 10.07 -2.85
CA MET A 221 -17.81 8.94 -3.64
C MET A 221 -16.94 7.68 -3.51
N ILE A 222 -15.61 7.81 -3.36
CA ILE A 222 -14.68 6.66 -3.19
C ILE A 222 -15.03 5.81 -1.95
N PHE A 223 -15.64 6.39 -0.93
CA PHE A 223 -16.01 5.67 0.29
C PHE A 223 -17.51 5.38 0.38
N GLU A 224 -18.37 6.21 -0.21
CA GLU A 224 -19.81 6.00 -0.24
C GLU A 224 -20.21 4.87 -1.19
N SER A 225 -19.67 4.87 -2.42
CA SER A 225 -19.96 3.81 -3.40
C SER A 225 -19.24 2.51 -3.02
N THR A 226 -19.96 1.39 -3.13
CA THR A 226 -19.42 0.05 -2.94
C THR A 226 -18.44 -0.36 -4.02
N ASP A 227 -18.37 0.35 -5.16
CA ASP A 227 -17.50 0.01 -6.29
C ASP A 227 -16.00 0.26 -6.02
N TYR A 228 -15.69 1.10 -5.02
CA TYR A 228 -14.33 1.52 -4.70
C TYR A 228 -13.88 0.97 -3.32
N ARG A 229 -14.00 1.79 -2.27
CA ARG A 229 -13.62 1.48 -0.88
C ARG A 229 -12.20 0.89 -0.75
N PRO A 230 -11.16 1.63 -1.18
CA PRO A 230 -9.78 1.14 -1.12
C PRO A 230 -9.32 0.95 0.32
N ASP A 231 -8.34 0.07 0.53
CA ASP A 231 -7.75 -0.15 1.86
C ASP A 231 -6.74 0.92 2.24
N GLN A 232 -6.14 1.56 1.23
CA GLN A 232 -5.03 2.48 1.42
C GLN A 232 -5.08 3.65 0.44
N LEU A 233 -4.56 4.80 0.85
CA LEU A 233 -4.43 5.99 0.04
C LEU A 233 -3.00 6.53 0.01
N LYS A 234 -2.60 7.04 -1.16
CA LYS A 234 -1.47 7.96 -1.34
C LYS A 234 -2.03 9.25 -1.94
N ILE A 235 -2.03 10.35 -1.18
CA ILE A 235 -2.63 11.63 -1.60
C ILE A 235 -1.54 12.59 -2.05
N TYR A 236 -1.61 13.03 -3.30
CA TYR A 236 -0.60 13.84 -3.96
C TYR A 236 -1.24 15.04 -4.66
N PRO A 237 -1.31 16.22 -4.01
CA PRO A 237 -1.74 17.44 -4.70
C PRO A 237 -0.98 17.63 -6.01
N CYS A 238 -1.70 17.98 -7.06
CA CYS A 238 -1.10 18.21 -8.37
C CYS A 238 -0.17 19.44 -8.30
N GLN A 239 1.00 19.31 -8.92
CA GLN A 239 2.02 20.35 -8.97
C GLN A 239 2.52 20.48 -10.41
N VAL A 240 3.03 21.65 -10.77
CA VAL A 240 3.64 21.89 -12.08
C VAL A 240 5.14 21.59 -11.97
N VAL A 241 5.57 20.50 -12.60
CA VAL A 241 6.95 20.00 -12.57
C VAL A 241 7.59 20.21 -13.95
N GLU A 242 8.82 20.70 -13.98
CA GLU A 242 9.56 21.12 -15.19
C GLU A 242 9.48 20.11 -16.34
N ASP A 243 9.67 18.83 -16.04
CA ASP A 243 9.78 17.77 -17.03
C ASP A 243 8.40 17.20 -17.48
N SER A 244 7.28 17.85 -17.13
CA SER A 244 5.92 17.40 -17.48
C SER A 244 5.33 18.19 -18.66
N PRO A 245 4.42 17.60 -19.48
CA PRO A 245 3.68 18.38 -20.48
C PRO A 245 2.92 19.58 -19.88
N LEU A 246 2.45 19.47 -18.64
CA LEU A 246 1.75 20.52 -17.91
C LEU A 246 2.62 21.77 -17.74
N ALA A 247 3.94 21.63 -17.56
CA ALA A 247 4.87 22.76 -17.50
C ALA A 247 4.81 23.66 -18.75
N LYS A 248 4.49 23.09 -19.91
CA LYS A 248 4.42 23.83 -21.17
C LYS A 248 3.09 24.56 -21.34
N ILE A 249 2.01 24.01 -20.79
CA ILE A 249 0.64 24.48 -21.07
C ILE A 249 -0.05 25.17 -19.90
N TRP A 250 0.44 25.06 -18.66
CA TRP A 250 -0.31 25.50 -17.47
C TRP A 250 -0.75 26.97 -17.52
N LYS A 251 0.10 27.86 -18.06
CA LYS A 251 -0.26 29.29 -18.26
C LYS A 251 -1.35 29.47 -19.32
N VAL A 252 -1.27 28.69 -20.42
CA VAL A 252 -2.24 28.74 -21.53
C VAL A 252 -3.61 28.26 -21.07
N ILE A 253 -3.67 27.15 -20.33
CA ILE A 253 -4.92 26.62 -19.77
C ILE A 253 -5.36 27.34 -18.48
N LYS A 254 -4.65 28.40 -18.08
CA LYS A 254 -4.88 29.19 -16.85
C LYS A 254 -4.96 28.33 -15.58
N PHE A 255 -4.23 27.22 -15.56
CA PHE A 255 -4.19 26.31 -14.41
C PHE A 255 -3.42 26.95 -13.27
N LYS A 256 -3.94 26.82 -12.05
CA LYS A 256 -3.25 27.21 -10.82
C LYS A 256 -3.24 25.98 -9.90
N PRO A 257 -2.07 25.39 -9.58
CA PRO A 257 -2.03 24.34 -8.57
C PRO A 257 -2.46 24.92 -7.21
N TYR A 258 -2.93 24.06 -6.32
CA TYR A 258 -3.24 24.49 -4.95
C TYR A 258 -2.02 25.10 -4.28
N THR A 259 -2.25 26.22 -3.60
CA THR A 259 -1.31 26.77 -2.63
C THR A 259 -1.13 25.79 -1.45
N GLU A 260 -0.08 25.98 -0.66
CA GLU A 260 0.16 25.16 0.53
C GLU A 260 -1.04 25.17 1.50
N LEU A 261 -1.66 26.34 1.71
CA LEU A 261 -2.84 26.48 2.55
C LEU A 261 -4.04 25.72 1.98
N GLU A 262 -4.35 25.90 0.69
CA GLU A 262 -5.47 25.21 0.04
C GLU A 262 -5.28 23.69 0.04
N ALA A 263 -4.05 23.23 -0.17
CA ALA A 263 -3.70 21.82 -0.15
C ALA A 263 -3.82 21.23 1.27
N LYS A 264 -3.42 21.99 2.29
CA LYS A 264 -3.62 21.61 3.70
C LYS A 264 -5.10 21.46 4.02
N GLU A 265 -5.90 22.48 3.72
CA GLU A 265 -7.35 22.50 3.98
C GLU A 265 -8.06 21.32 3.34
N ILE A 266 -7.87 21.12 2.03
CA ILE A 266 -8.54 20.02 1.33
C ILE A 266 -8.08 18.64 1.85
N MET A 267 -6.81 18.49 2.22
CA MET A 267 -6.32 17.23 2.78
C MET A 267 -6.86 16.97 4.19
N GLU A 268 -7.04 18.00 5.01
CA GLU A 268 -7.73 17.88 6.31
C GLU A 268 -9.18 17.46 6.11
N GLU A 269 -9.91 18.09 5.18
CA GLU A 269 -11.27 17.70 4.83
C GLU A 269 -11.35 16.26 4.30
N MET A 270 -10.44 15.86 3.41
CA MET A 270 -10.34 14.48 2.95
C MET A 270 -10.08 13.53 4.12
N MET A 271 -9.18 13.85 5.05
CA MET A 271 -8.89 12.98 6.21
C MET A 271 -10.13 12.72 7.09
N ARG A 272 -11.00 13.71 7.26
CA ARG A 272 -12.26 13.56 8.01
C ARG A 272 -13.22 12.55 7.37
N LEU A 273 -13.15 12.37 6.05
CA LEU A 273 -13.99 11.45 5.30
C LEU A 273 -13.45 10.00 5.28
N ILE A 274 -12.20 9.79 5.70
CA ILE A 274 -11.57 8.48 5.59
C ILE A 274 -12.11 7.55 6.68
N PRO A 275 -12.69 6.39 6.29
CA PRO A 275 -13.21 5.43 7.25
C PRO A 275 -12.08 4.71 7.98
N GLU A 276 -12.44 4.12 9.11
CA GLU A 276 -11.50 3.46 10.03
C GLU A 276 -10.70 2.29 9.44
N TYR A 277 -11.21 1.66 8.38
CA TYR A 277 -10.55 0.56 7.68
C TYR A 277 -9.49 1.05 6.68
N CYS A 278 -9.43 2.35 6.38
CA CYS A 278 -8.55 2.88 5.35
C CYS A 278 -7.32 3.56 5.96
N ARG A 279 -6.14 3.31 5.36
CA ARG A 279 -4.87 3.89 5.81
C ARG A 279 -4.34 4.92 4.83
N VAL A 280 -4.03 6.13 5.28
CA VAL A 280 -3.24 7.05 4.45
C VAL A 280 -1.77 6.68 4.57
N MET A 281 -1.17 6.18 3.49
CA MET A 281 0.25 5.80 3.42
C MET A 281 1.15 7.04 3.34
N ARG A 282 0.73 8.02 2.55
CA ARG A 282 1.52 9.22 2.26
C ARG A 282 0.63 10.38 1.85
N MET A 283 1.03 11.58 2.28
CA MET A 283 0.52 12.86 1.82
C MET A 283 1.73 13.63 1.31
N MET A 284 1.69 14.07 0.06
CA MET A 284 2.79 14.69 -0.70
C MET A 284 3.75 13.73 -1.40
N ARG A 285 4.05 14.06 -2.65
CA ARG A 285 5.13 13.49 -3.44
C ARG A 285 6.37 14.38 -3.28
N GLU A 286 7.51 13.75 -3.05
CA GLU A 286 8.78 14.49 -2.95
C GLU A 286 9.28 14.84 -4.36
N PHE A 287 9.13 16.10 -4.74
CA PHE A 287 9.81 16.68 -5.89
C PHE A 287 10.94 17.60 -5.42
N PRO A 288 12.13 17.52 -6.02
CA PRO A 288 13.22 18.45 -5.74
C PRO A 288 12.81 19.88 -6.11
N LYS A 289 13.15 20.86 -5.26
CA LYS A 289 12.79 22.27 -5.44
C LYS A 289 13.20 22.81 -6.82
N GLU A 290 14.37 22.43 -7.30
CA GLU A 290 14.88 22.80 -8.63
C GLU A 290 14.03 22.31 -9.80
N LYS A 291 13.19 21.28 -9.60
CA LYS A 291 12.28 20.73 -10.63
C LYS A 291 10.85 21.26 -10.51
N LEU A 292 10.53 22.01 -9.46
CA LEU A 292 9.19 22.52 -9.20
C LEU A 292 9.02 23.90 -9.83
N ILE A 293 8.15 24.02 -10.85
CA ILE A 293 7.82 25.31 -11.48
C ILE A 293 6.78 26.06 -10.64
N SER A 294 5.77 25.35 -10.14
CA SER A 294 4.71 25.91 -9.30
C SER A 294 4.06 24.81 -8.49
N GLY A 295 3.86 25.05 -7.19
CA GLY A 295 3.30 24.06 -6.27
C GLY A 295 3.79 24.29 -4.84
N ILE A 296 3.91 23.20 -4.09
CA ILE A 296 4.14 23.21 -2.65
C ILE A 296 5.59 22.82 -2.40
N GLU A 297 6.38 23.74 -1.86
CA GLU A 297 7.78 23.46 -1.52
C GLU A 297 7.92 22.62 -0.25
N LYS A 298 6.98 22.77 0.69
CA LYS A 298 6.99 22.07 1.98
C LYS A 298 6.61 20.60 1.82
N LEU A 299 7.57 19.72 2.11
CA LEU A 299 7.42 18.26 1.91
C LEU A 299 6.83 17.52 3.12
N ASP A 300 6.80 18.15 4.29
CA ASP A 300 6.31 17.57 5.55
C ASP A 300 4.88 18.00 5.91
N LEU A 301 4.08 18.39 4.92
CA LEU A 301 2.68 18.82 5.11
C LEU A 301 1.83 17.82 5.91
N ARG A 302 2.12 16.52 5.79
CA ARG A 302 1.51 15.49 6.62
C ARG A 302 1.68 15.77 8.11
N LYS A 303 2.89 16.14 8.53
CA LYS A 303 3.22 16.40 9.93
C LYS A 303 2.39 17.58 10.45
N ASP A 304 2.26 18.65 9.67
CA ASP A 304 1.46 19.81 10.06
C ASP A 304 -0.02 19.46 10.21
N ILE A 305 -0.57 18.67 9.28
CA ILE A 305 -1.95 18.20 9.32
C ILE A 305 -2.18 17.34 10.57
N GLU A 306 -1.32 16.35 10.81
CA GLU A 306 -1.43 15.49 11.99
C GLU A 306 -1.29 16.29 13.30
N GLU A 307 -0.38 17.28 13.36
CA GLU A 307 -0.26 18.18 14.51
C GLU A 307 -1.49 19.07 14.67
N GLY A 308 -2.10 19.52 13.59
CA GLY A 308 -3.36 20.28 13.60
C GLY A 308 -4.49 19.50 14.26
N PHE A 309 -4.71 18.25 13.84
CA PHE A 309 -5.70 17.36 14.46
C PHE A 309 -5.38 17.08 15.94
N ARG A 310 -4.11 16.82 16.28
CA ARG A 310 -3.71 16.59 17.67
C ARG A 310 -3.94 17.82 18.57
N LYS A 311 -3.62 19.03 18.08
CA LYS A 311 -3.80 20.29 18.82
C LYS A 311 -5.27 20.64 19.03
N SER A 312 -6.10 20.43 18.01
CA SER A 312 -7.55 20.64 18.09
C SER A 312 -8.30 19.53 18.84
N LYS A 313 -7.61 18.42 19.17
CA LYS A 313 -8.19 17.19 19.74
C LYS A 313 -9.29 16.59 18.87
N GLU A 314 -9.30 16.93 17.59
CA GLU A 314 -10.22 16.34 16.62
C GLU A 314 -9.80 14.89 16.34
N LYS A 315 -10.75 13.96 16.47
CA LYS A 315 -10.51 12.54 16.22
C LYS A 315 -10.64 12.24 14.73
N VAL A 316 -9.60 11.66 14.15
CA VAL A 316 -9.60 11.15 12.78
C VAL A 316 -9.53 9.62 12.81
N ASN A 317 -10.37 8.97 12.00
CA ASN A 317 -10.56 7.52 12.05
C ASN A 317 -9.52 6.73 11.24
N GLU A 318 -8.80 7.37 10.31
CA GLU A 318 -7.83 6.68 9.46
C GLU A 318 -6.78 5.90 10.26
N ILE A 319 -6.39 4.73 9.76
CA ILE A 319 -5.58 3.75 10.49
C ILE A 319 -4.31 4.34 11.09
N ARG A 320 -3.58 5.18 10.36
CA ARG A 320 -2.23 5.61 10.78
C ARG A 320 -2.27 6.50 12.02
N MET A 321 -3.24 7.41 12.11
CA MET A 321 -3.45 8.24 13.31
C MET A 321 -3.79 7.42 14.56
N ARG A 322 -4.33 6.21 14.38
CA ARG A 322 -4.71 5.31 15.47
C ARG A 322 -3.62 4.30 15.83
N GLU A 323 -2.57 4.09 15.04
CA GLU A 323 -1.57 3.04 15.33
C GLU A 323 -0.87 3.28 16.67
N VAL A 324 -0.77 2.24 17.50
CA VAL A 324 -0.09 2.26 18.80
C VAL A 324 1.35 2.79 18.71
N GLY A 325 2.02 2.60 17.57
CA GLY A 325 3.37 3.13 17.33
C GLY A 325 3.44 4.65 17.52
N PHE A 326 2.44 5.40 17.03
CA PHE A 326 2.44 6.87 17.07
C PHE A 326 1.90 7.46 18.38
N ASN A 327 1.58 6.61 19.36
CA ASN A 327 0.96 7.01 20.62
C ASN A 327 1.85 6.63 21.81
N VAL A 328 2.28 7.61 22.60
CA VAL A 328 3.41 7.46 23.55
C VAL A 328 2.99 6.82 24.88
N LYS A 329 1.75 7.05 25.34
CA LYS A 329 1.13 6.38 26.49
C LYS A 329 -0.20 5.77 26.04
N VAL A 330 -0.34 4.47 26.21
CA VAL A 330 -1.51 3.74 25.75
C VAL A 330 -2.01 2.84 26.85
N ASP A 331 -3.32 2.89 27.10
CA ASP A 331 -4.02 1.90 27.89
C ASP A 331 -3.88 0.54 27.18
N LEU A 332 -3.56 -0.49 27.96
CA LEU A 332 -3.39 -1.85 27.46
C LEU A 332 -4.70 -2.61 27.44
N ASP A 333 -5.76 -2.12 28.09
CA ASP A 333 -7.08 -2.72 27.97
C ASP A 333 -7.59 -2.59 26.52
N ILE A 334 -7.67 -3.73 25.81
CA ILE A 334 -7.99 -3.79 24.38
C ILE A 334 -9.14 -4.74 24.11
N ASP A 335 -10.05 -4.29 23.26
CA ASP A 335 -11.21 -5.04 22.80
C ASP A 335 -11.13 -5.31 21.30
N LEU A 336 -11.73 -6.42 20.90
CA LEU A 336 -11.95 -6.71 19.49
C LEU A 336 -13.16 -5.91 18.99
N LYS A 337 -12.94 -5.11 17.97
CA LYS A 337 -13.99 -4.41 17.22
C LYS A 337 -14.03 -4.92 15.78
N ILE A 338 -15.22 -5.01 15.22
CA ILE A 338 -15.46 -5.52 13.87
C ILE A 338 -16.33 -4.52 13.12
N THR A 339 -15.82 -4.02 12.00
CA THR A 339 -16.55 -3.12 11.10
C THR A 339 -16.84 -3.83 9.79
N GLU A 340 -18.12 -3.95 9.48
CA GLU A 340 -18.60 -4.60 8.27
C GLU A 340 -18.95 -3.56 7.20
N TYR A 341 -18.57 -3.82 5.95
CA TYR A 341 -18.97 -2.98 4.83
C TYR A 341 -18.98 -3.74 3.50
N ASN A 342 -19.92 -3.39 2.62
CA ASN A 342 -19.96 -3.97 1.28
C ASN A 342 -18.89 -3.33 0.39
N ALA A 343 -18.18 -4.12 -0.42
CA ALA A 343 -17.31 -3.59 -1.46
C ALA A 343 -17.18 -4.56 -2.64
N SER A 344 -17.33 -4.05 -3.85
CA SER A 344 -17.12 -4.77 -5.10
C SER A 344 -17.90 -6.10 -5.17
N SER A 345 -19.19 -6.04 -4.83
CA SER A 345 -20.12 -7.18 -4.75
C SER A 345 -19.78 -8.24 -3.69
N GLY A 346 -18.85 -7.97 -2.78
CA GLY A 346 -18.55 -8.82 -1.63
C GLY A 346 -18.73 -8.07 -0.31
N LYS A 347 -18.58 -8.79 0.80
CA LYS A 347 -18.64 -8.26 2.15
C LYS A 347 -17.24 -8.24 2.77
N GLU A 348 -16.81 -7.08 3.23
CA GLU A 348 -15.56 -6.88 3.93
C GLU A 348 -15.82 -6.79 5.43
N TYR A 349 -14.94 -7.42 6.20
CA TYR A 349 -14.91 -7.43 7.65
C TYR A 349 -13.54 -6.89 8.07
N PHE A 350 -13.53 -5.71 8.68
CA PHE A 350 -12.33 -5.13 9.26
C PHE A 350 -12.32 -5.41 10.76
N LEU A 351 -11.50 -6.38 11.16
CA LEU A 351 -11.32 -6.77 12.55
C LEU A 351 -10.14 -5.99 13.11
N GLU A 352 -10.31 -5.36 14.26
CA GLU A 352 -9.26 -4.60 14.92
C GLU A 352 -9.25 -4.84 16.42
N PHE A 353 -8.06 -4.89 17.02
CA PHE A 353 -7.90 -4.76 18.47
C PHE A 353 -7.58 -3.31 18.79
N VAL A 354 -8.47 -2.67 19.54
CA VAL A 354 -8.38 -1.25 19.92
C VAL A 354 -8.63 -1.06 21.41
N ASN A 355 -8.07 -0.02 22.01
CA ASN A 355 -8.43 0.38 23.38
C ASN A 355 -9.60 1.39 23.38
N LYS A 356 -10.01 1.85 24.57
CA LYS A 356 -11.07 2.86 24.76
C LYS A 356 -10.84 4.19 24.03
N ASP A 357 -9.58 4.53 23.76
CA ASP A 357 -9.18 5.73 23.03
C ASP A 357 -9.16 5.52 21.51
N ASN A 358 -9.60 4.34 21.04
CA ASN A 358 -9.56 3.88 19.66
C ASN A 358 -8.12 3.73 19.10
N ILE A 359 -7.13 3.50 19.98
CA ILE A 359 -5.75 3.21 19.58
C ILE A 359 -5.65 1.76 19.11
N LEU A 360 -5.06 1.56 17.95
CA LEU A 360 -5.01 0.31 17.20
C LEU A 360 -3.73 -0.49 17.47
N PHE A 361 -3.90 -1.74 17.90
CA PHE A 361 -2.82 -2.67 18.26
C PHE A 361 -2.59 -3.76 17.21
N GLY A 362 -3.64 -4.14 16.48
CA GLY A 362 -3.56 -5.06 15.35
C GLY A 362 -4.85 -5.06 14.56
N LEU A 363 -4.77 -5.47 13.29
CA LEU A 363 -5.90 -5.51 12.37
C LEU A 363 -5.86 -6.76 11.49
N LEU A 364 -7.03 -7.14 11.00
CA LEU A 364 -7.22 -8.15 9.96
C LEU A 364 -8.32 -7.71 8.98
N ARG A 365 -8.07 -7.91 7.69
CA ARG A 365 -9.07 -7.72 6.62
C ARG A 365 -9.56 -9.07 6.15
N LEU A 366 -10.82 -9.38 6.39
CA LEU A 366 -11.49 -10.58 5.89
C LEU A 366 -12.50 -10.17 4.81
N ARG A 367 -12.45 -10.82 3.66
CA ARG A 367 -13.44 -10.69 2.59
C ARG A 367 -14.22 -11.98 2.45
N ILE A 368 -15.54 -11.86 2.32
CA ILE A 368 -16.47 -12.93 1.97
C ILE A 368 -17.16 -12.54 0.66
N ALA A 369 -16.93 -13.33 -0.39
CA ALA A 369 -17.65 -13.28 -1.66
C ALA A 369 -17.91 -14.74 -2.09
N ASP A 370 -17.64 -15.08 -3.36
CA ASP A 370 -17.64 -16.48 -3.81
C ASP A 370 -16.61 -17.34 -3.04
N GLU A 371 -15.53 -16.70 -2.59
CA GLU A 371 -14.49 -17.30 -1.75
C GLU A 371 -14.18 -16.39 -0.55
N ALA A 372 -13.52 -16.97 0.47
CA ALA A 372 -13.13 -16.26 1.69
C ALA A 372 -11.63 -15.99 1.71
N PHE A 373 -11.26 -14.73 1.90
CA PHE A 373 -9.87 -14.28 1.91
C PHE A 373 -9.54 -13.47 3.16
N VAL A 374 -8.47 -13.85 3.86
CA VAL A 374 -7.72 -12.91 4.68
C VAL A 374 -6.77 -12.14 3.76
N ARG A 375 -7.10 -10.86 3.57
CA ARG A 375 -6.42 -9.93 2.66
C ARG A 375 -5.24 -9.22 3.30
N GLU A 376 -5.27 -9.10 4.63
CA GLU A 376 -4.20 -8.54 5.43
C GLU A 376 -4.33 -9.02 6.88
N LEU A 377 -3.20 -9.34 7.51
CA LEU A 377 -3.06 -9.43 8.96
C LEU A 377 -1.86 -8.57 9.34
N HIS A 378 -2.05 -7.62 10.24
CA HIS A 378 -0.98 -6.74 10.71
C HIS A 378 -1.06 -6.54 12.21
N VAL A 379 0.05 -6.79 12.92
CA VAL A 379 0.18 -6.55 14.36
C VAL A 379 1.35 -5.59 14.56
N TYR A 380 1.10 -4.47 15.23
CA TYR A 380 2.10 -3.41 15.35
C TYR A 380 3.22 -3.81 16.34
N GLY A 381 4.48 -3.55 15.99
CA GLY A 381 5.65 -3.99 16.75
C GLY A 381 5.64 -3.58 18.22
N LYS A 382 5.20 -2.34 18.53
CA LYS A 382 5.05 -1.87 19.92
C LYS A 382 4.06 -2.73 20.73
N ALA A 383 2.99 -3.23 20.11
CA ALA A 383 2.09 -4.19 20.78
C ALA A 383 2.77 -5.53 21.06
N VAL A 384 3.66 -5.98 20.17
CA VAL A 384 4.44 -7.22 20.35
C VAL A 384 5.48 -7.06 21.49
N GLU A 385 6.09 -5.90 21.63
CA GLU A 385 7.03 -5.58 22.71
C GLU A 385 6.33 -5.48 24.06
N LEU A 386 5.16 -4.80 24.12
CA LEU A 386 4.35 -4.69 25.34
C LEU A 386 3.89 -6.06 25.83
N GLY A 387 3.59 -7.00 24.94
CA GLY A 387 3.27 -8.40 25.29
C GLY A 387 4.45 -9.22 25.83
N LYS A 388 5.71 -8.76 25.72
CA LYS A 388 6.86 -9.44 26.37
C LYS A 388 6.99 -9.07 27.85
N SER A 389 6.36 -7.98 28.29
CA SER A 389 6.49 -7.38 29.63
C SER A 389 5.68 -8.08 30.73
N GLY A 390 4.88 -9.10 30.41
CA GLY A 390 4.18 -9.92 31.42
C GLY A 390 2.65 -9.94 31.29
N ASP A 391 2.03 -9.00 30.59
CA ASP A 391 0.58 -9.01 30.40
C ASP A 391 0.15 -10.08 29.37
N THR A 392 -0.59 -11.07 29.86
CA THR A 392 -1.05 -12.24 29.11
C THR A 392 -2.10 -11.91 28.06
N GLN A 393 -2.85 -10.82 28.22
CA GLN A 393 -3.90 -10.37 27.28
C GLN A 393 -3.36 -9.94 25.91
N HIS A 394 -2.13 -9.44 25.80
CA HIS A 394 -1.57 -8.93 24.52
C HIS A 394 -0.73 -9.96 23.76
N LYS A 395 -0.49 -11.14 24.34
CA LYS A 395 0.17 -12.25 23.65
C LYS A 395 -0.82 -12.92 22.70
N GLY A 396 -0.52 -12.88 21.40
CA GLY A 396 -1.27 -13.65 20.42
C GLY A 396 -2.41 -12.92 19.72
N ILE A 397 -2.44 -11.58 19.72
CA ILE A 397 -3.37 -10.75 18.92
C ILE A 397 -3.57 -11.30 17.51
N GLY A 398 -2.46 -11.61 16.81
CA GLY A 398 -2.53 -12.15 15.45
C GLY A 398 -3.21 -13.51 15.35
N LYS A 399 -3.08 -14.37 16.37
CA LYS A 399 -3.78 -15.66 16.44
C LYS A 399 -5.26 -15.46 16.73
N LEU A 400 -5.61 -14.56 17.65
CA LEU A 400 -7.00 -14.24 17.99
C LEU A 400 -7.76 -13.65 16.79
N LEU A 401 -7.15 -12.72 16.05
CA LEU A 401 -7.70 -12.18 14.81
C LEU A 401 -7.97 -13.29 13.78
N MET A 402 -7.02 -14.21 13.59
CA MET A 402 -7.19 -15.35 12.68
C MET A 402 -8.31 -16.29 13.14
N LEU A 403 -8.41 -16.59 14.44
CA LEU A 403 -9.48 -17.44 14.98
C LEU A 403 -10.86 -16.81 14.73
N LYS A 404 -11.01 -15.50 14.97
CA LYS A 404 -12.28 -14.82 14.68
C LYS A 404 -12.58 -14.78 13.19
N ALA A 405 -11.56 -14.60 12.33
CA ALA A 405 -11.75 -14.65 10.89
C ALA A 405 -12.23 -16.04 10.41
N GLU A 406 -11.68 -17.12 11.00
CA GLU A 406 -12.14 -18.50 10.74
C GLU A 406 -13.58 -18.74 11.20
N GLU A 407 -13.99 -18.16 12.33
CA GLU A 407 -15.37 -18.20 12.85
C GLU A 407 -16.34 -17.51 11.89
N ILE A 408 -16.07 -16.24 11.53
CA ILE A 408 -16.90 -15.47 10.60
C ILE A 408 -17.02 -16.18 9.24
N ALA A 409 -15.91 -16.75 8.75
CA ALA A 409 -15.94 -17.51 7.50
C ALA A 409 -16.84 -18.76 7.61
N LYS A 410 -16.83 -19.47 8.73
CA LYS A 410 -17.74 -20.62 8.96
C LYS A 410 -19.20 -20.19 9.05
N GLU A 411 -19.50 -19.08 9.75
CA GLU A 411 -20.85 -18.51 9.84
C GLU A 411 -21.40 -18.13 8.46
N ASN A 412 -20.51 -17.64 7.57
CA ASN A 412 -20.81 -17.39 6.17
C ASN A 412 -20.75 -18.64 5.28
N LYS A 413 -20.76 -19.85 5.87
CA LYS A 413 -20.81 -21.15 5.18
C LYS A 413 -19.61 -21.43 4.25
N MET A 414 -18.48 -20.78 4.49
CA MET A 414 -17.28 -20.95 3.70
C MET A 414 -16.56 -22.25 4.10
N LYS A 415 -16.21 -23.07 3.11
CA LYS A 415 -15.56 -24.37 3.34
C LYS A 415 -14.06 -24.26 3.59
N LYS A 416 -13.44 -23.16 3.15
CA LYS A 416 -12.00 -22.89 3.25
C LYS A 416 -11.80 -21.42 3.50
N LEU A 417 -10.72 -21.08 4.20
CA LEU A 417 -10.21 -19.71 4.29
C LEU A 417 -8.83 -19.65 3.62
N LYS A 418 -8.67 -18.70 2.70
CA LYS A 418 -7.42 -18.44 1.97
C LYS A 418 -6.75 -17.20 2.54
N VAL A 419 -5.42 -17.19 2.59
CA VAL A 419 -4.63 -16.03 3.00
C VAL A 419 -3.66 -15.67 1.89
N ILE A 420 -3.70 -14.42 1.43
CA ILE A 420 -2.69 -13.86 0.54
C ILE A 420 -1.43 -13.49 1.33
N SER A 421 -0.58 -14.48 1.53
CA SER A 421 0.57 -14.38 2.42
C SER A 421 1.82 -13.96 1.66
N GLY A 422 2.53 -12.95 2.17
CA GLY A 422 3.89 -12.66 1.71
C GLY A 422 4.80 -13.86 1.92
N VAL A 423 5.72 -14.10 1.00
CA VAL A 423 6.56 -15.30 0.98
C VAL A 423 7.27 -15.53 2.32
N GLY A 424 7.88 -14.48 2.87
CA GLY A 424 8.60 -14.50 4.14
C GLY A 424 7.74 -14.76 5.40
N VAL A 425 6.41 -14.70 5.30
CA VAL A 425 5.48 -14.95 6.41
C VAL A 425 4.66 -16.23 6.25
N ARG A 426 4.81 -16.99 5.16
CA ARG A 426 4.16 -18.30 5.00
C ARG A 426 4.42 -19.27 6.18
N PRO A 427 5.64 -19.35 6.77
CA PRO A 427 5.87 -20.20 7.94
C PRO A 427 5.00 -19.86 9.15
N TYR A 428 4.63 -18.58 9.35
CA TYR A 428 3.71 -18.20 10.44
C TYR A 428 2.35 -18.86 10.26
N TYR A 429 1.81 -18.87 9.05
CA TYR A 429 0.51 -19.50 8.76
C TYR A 429 0.59 -21.04 8.79
N LYS A 430 1.73 -21.63 8.41
CA LYS A 430 1.97 -23.08 8.58
C LYS A 430 1.80 -23.50 10.04
N ASN A 431 2.33 -22.70 10.98
CA ASN A 431 2.17 -22.94 12.42
C ASN A 431 0.72 -22.78 12.92
N LEU A 432 -0.16 -22.13 12.17
CA LEU A 432 -1.59 -22.00 12.45
C LEU A 432 -2.44 -23.09 11.76
N GLY A 433 -1.81 -24.05 11.10
CA GLY A 433 -2.46 -25.16 10.40
C GLY A 433 -2.90 -24.84 8.96
N TYR A 434 -2.35 -23.79 8.34
CA TYR A 434 -2.57 -23.51 6.92
C TYR A 434 -1.50 -24.19 6.06
N ASN A 435 -1.87 -24.64 4.88
CA ASN A 435 -0.96 -25.23 3.90
C ASN A 435 -0.92 -24.39 2.63
N LEU A 436 0.21 -24.39 1.92
CA LEU A 436 0.30 -23.70 0.64
C LEU A 436 -0.49 -24.50 -0.42
N GLU A 437 -1.59 -23.94 -0.93
CA GLU A 437 -2.36 -24.47 -2.06
C GLU A 437 -2.36 -23.40 -3.17
N GLY A 438 -1.68 -23.68 -4.28
CA GLY A 438 -1.43 -22.69 -5.34
C GLY A 438 -0.63 -21.50 -4.80
N PHE A 439 -1.22 -20.30 -4.88
CA PHE A 439 -0.58 -19.05 -4.46
C PHE A 439 -0.89 -18.65 -3.01
N TYR A 440 -1.83 -19.34 -2.34
CA TYR A 440 -2.39 -18.93 -1.06
C TYR A 440 -2.02 -19.89 0.07
N MET A 441 -1.97 -19.38 1.30
CA MET A 441 -2.01 -20.24 2.49
C MET A 441 -3.47 -20.56 2.79
N VAL A 442 -3.85 -21.84 2.77
CA VAL A 442 -5.24 -22.29 2.84
C VAL A 442 -5.46 -23.22 4.02
N LYS A 443 -6.60 -23.04 4.70
CA LYS A 443 -7.08 -23.93 5.74
C LYS A 443 -8.51 -24.34 5.43
N LYS A 444 -8.77 -25.65 5.48
CA LYS A 444 -10.15 -26.18 5.42
C LYS A 444 -10.85 -25.88 6.73
N LEU A 445 -12.06 -25.33 6.65
CA LEU A 445 -12.89 -25.03 7.79
C LEU A 445 -13.82 -26.22 7.96
N ASN A 446 -13.50 -27.12 8.91
CA ASN A 446 -14.41 -28.21 9.23
C ASN A 446 -15.73 -27.63 9.75
N LYS A 447 -16.86 -28.24 9.38
CA LYS A 447 -18.14 -27.98 10.05
C LYS A 447 -17.93 -28.22 11.54
N SER A 448 -18.39 -27.28 12.36
CA SER A 448 -18.62 -27.54 13.78
C SER A 448 -19.42 -28.83 13.85
N ILE A 449 -18.87 -29.86 14.49
CA ILE A 449 -19.70 -30.96 14.97
C ILE A 449 -20.56 -30.29 16.04
N GLU A 450 -21.81 -29.98 15.70
CA GLU A 450 -22.84 -29.70 16.69
C GLU A 450 -22.81 -30.89 17.63
N HIS A 451 -22.18 -30.71 18.79
CA HIS A 451 -22.35 -31.64 19.89
C HIS A 451 -23.75 -31.38 20.41
N GLY A 452 -24.73 -32.03 19.78
CA GLY A 452 -26.04 -32.18 20.36
C GLY A 452 -25.88 -32.90 21.70
N LYS A 453 -26.16 -32.17 22.77
CA LYS A 453 -26.68 -32.70 24.03
C LYS A 453 -27.68 -31.71 24.59
#